data_AF-A0A2M7SPM7-F1
#
_entry.id   AF-A0A2M7SPM7-F1
#
_cell.length_a   1.000
_cell.length_b   1.000
_cell.length_c   1.000
_cell.angle_alpha   90.00
_cell.angle_beta   90.00
_cell.angle_gamma   90.00
#
_symmetry.space_group_name_H-M   'P 1'
#
loop_
_entity.id
_entity.type
_entity.pdbx_description
1 polymer ?
#
loop_
_entity_poly.entity_id
_entity_poly.type
_entity_poly.pdbx_seq_one_letter_code
_entity_poly.pdbx_strand_id
1 'polypeptide(L)'
;MAVKVDFQVRPADSMDQRQIANLIHFESYVHRHLDWRNPLDWIGVPPYLVAEQVTTNAPHGRVVAALACPPDPPQVAWIRL
;
A
#
# COMPACT_ATOMS: atom_id res chain seq x y z
N MET A 1 22.24 14.33 7.35
CA MET A 1 21.61 13.71 8.54
C MET A 1 20.72 12.59 8.04
N ALA A 2 21.03 11.32 8.35
CA ALA A 2 20.23 10.18 7.95
C ALA A 2 19.40 9.72 9.15
N VAL A 3 18.07 9.69 9.00
CA VAL A 3 17.18 9.12 10.00
C VAL A 3 16.97 7.66 9.64
N LYS A 4 17.26 6.76 10.58
CA LYS A 4 16.94 5.34 10.42
C LYS A 4 15.48 5.14 10.80
N VAL A 5 14.71 4.57 9.88
CA VAL A 5 13.30 4.26 10.10
C VAL A 5 13.10 2.78 9.85
N ASP A 6 12.53 2.08 10.82
CA ASP A 6 12.20 0.67 10.68
C ASP A 6 10.84 0.55 9.99
N PHE A 7 10.81 -0.20 8.91
CA PHE A 7 9.60 -0.49 8.14
C PHE A 7 9.38 -1.99 8.05
N GLN A 8 8.11 -2.38 8.09
CA GLN A 8 7.67 -3.74 7.81
C GLN A 8 6.80 -3.72 6.54
N VAL A 9 7.06 -4.66 5.63
CA VAL A 9 6.20 -4.89 4.45
C VAL A 9 5.35 -6.11 4.71
N ARG A 10 4.03 -5.97 4.56
CA ARG A 10 3.06 -7.07 4.75
C ARG A 10 1.92 -6.97 3.75
N PRO A 11 1.16 -8.06 3.52
CA PRO A 11 -0.11 -7.98 2.82
C PRO A 11 -1.04 -6.96 3.46
N ALA A 12 -1.73 -6.18 2.62
CA ALA A 12 -2.78 -5.28 3.03
C ALA A 12 -4.02 -6.07 3.45
N ASP A 13 -4.70 -5.62 4.50
CA ASP A 13 -5.99 -6.13 4.91
C ASP A 13 -7.08 -5.04 4.90
N SER A 14 -8.30 -5.41 5.26
CA SER A 14 -9.44 -4.50 5.25
C SER A 14 -9.34 -3.37 6.30
N MET A 15 -8.55 -3.53 7.35
CA MET A 15 -8.32 -2.48 8.35
C MET A 15 -7.40 -1.38 7.81
N ASP A 16 -6.57 -1.67 6.81
CA ASP A 16 -5.67 -0.69 6.19
C ASP A 16 -6.41 0.31 5.27
N GLN A 17 -7.67 0.02 4.89
CA GLN A 17 -8.42 0.77 3.88
C GLN A 17 -8.42 2.29 4.13
N ARG A 18 -8.63 2.73 5.38
CA ARG A 18 -8.65 4.16 5.71
C ARG A 18 -7.27 4.81 5.52
N GLN A 19 -6.20 4.13 5.93
CA GLN A 19 -4.84 4.66 5.80
C GLN A 19 -4.42 4.70 4.32
N ILE A 20 -4.74 3.66 3.56
CA ILE A 20 -4.49 3.60 2.12
C ILE A 20 -5.26 4.70 1.37
N ALA A 21 -6.54 4.92 1.70
CA ALA A 21 -7.33 6.00 1.11
C ALA A 21 -6.68 7.37 1.34
N ASN A 22 -6.15 7.60 2.54
CA ASN A 22 -5.44 8.83 2.84
C ASN A 22 -4.17 8.98 1.98
N LEU A 23 -3.40 7.90 1.78
CA LEU A 23 -2.23 7.92 0.90
C LEU A 23 -2.61 8.32 -0.52
N ILE A 24 -3.66 7.72 -1.09
CA ILE A 24 -4.10 7.96 -2.46
C ILE A 24 -4.61 9.40 -2.66
N HIS A 25 -5.26 9.98 -1.67
CA HIS A 25 -5.92 11.28 -1.82
C HIS A 25 -5.06 12.47 -1.40
N PHE A 26 -4.15 12.32 -0.44
CA PHE A 26 -3.54 13.47 0.24
C PHE A 26 -2.01 13.50 0.25
N GLU A 27 -1.32 12.41 -0.10
CA GLU A 27 0.14 12.41 -0.07
C GLU A 27 0.75 13.04 -1.33
N SER A 28 1.99 13.51 -1.21
CA SER A 28 2.69 14.22 -2.28
C SER A 28 3.10 13.34 -3.46
N TYR A 29 3.19 12.02 -3.24
CA TYR A 29 3.70 11.05 -4.20
C TYR A 29 2.66 9.97 -4.50
N VAL A 30 1.65 10.35 -5.28
CA VAL A 30 0.60 9.43 -5.73
C VAL A 30 0.79 9.18 -7.23
N HIS A 31 1.16 7.95 -7.57
CA HIS A 31 0.98 7.49 -8.95
C HIS A 31 -0.53 7.35 -9.17
N ARG A 32 -1.05 7.90 -10.26
CA ARG A 32 -2.46 7.78 -10.63
C ARG A 32 -2.51 7.16 -12.01
N HIS A 33 -2.52 5.83 -12.07
CA HIS A 33 -2.86 5.18 -13.32
C HIS A 33 -4.37 5.33 -13.57
N LEU A 34 -4.76 5.59 -14.83
CA LEU A 34 -6.15 5.43 -15.26
C LEU A 34 -6.43 3.93 -15.34
N ASP A 35 -6.59 3.30 -14.19
CA ASP A 35 -7.04 1.92 -14.09
C ASP A 35 -8.58 1.88 -14.12
N TRP A 36 -9.15 0.77 -14.58
CA TRP A 36 -10.59 0.53 -14.63
C TRP A 36 -11.15 0.17 -13.25
N ARG A 37 -10.26 -0.06 -12.26
CA ARG A 37 -10.56 -0.43 -10.88
C ARG A 37 -9.95 0.59 -9.90
N ASN A 38 -10.68 0.96 -8.86
CA ASN A 38 -10.15 1.88 -7.85
C ASN A 38 -9.02 1.20 -7.06
N PRO A 39 -7.94 1.92 -6.68
CA PRO A 39 -6.88 1.36 -5.84
C PRO A 39 -7.38 0.62 -4.60
N LEU A 40 -8.41 1.13 -3.91
CA LEU A 40 -8.99 0.49 -2.73
C LEU A 40 -9.68 -0.85 -3.03
N ASP A 41 -10.20 -1.02 -4.24
CA ASP A 41 -10.87 -2.26 -4.63
C ASP A 41 -9.87 -3.41 -4.79
N TRP A 42 -8.57 -3.13 -4.91
CA TRP A 42 -7.56 -4.19 -4.96
C TRP A 42 -7.37 -4.85 -3.58
N ILE A 43 -7.81 -4.24 -2.46
CA ILE A 43 -7.65 -4.84 -1.12
C ILE A 43 -8.31 -6.24 -1.12
N GLY A 44 -7.54 -7.25 -0.71
CA GLY A 44 -7.95 -8.66 -0.78
C GLY A 44 -7.62 -9.37 -2.10
N VAL A 45 -7.03 -8.68 -3.08
CA VAL A 45 -6.53 -9.26 -4.33
C VAL A 45 -4.99 -9.30 -4.29
N PRO A 46 -4.37 -10.47 -4.04
CA PRO A 46 -2.94 -10.56 -3.81
C PRO A 46 -2.11 -10.53 -5.13
N PRO A 47 -0.86 -10.05 -5.07
CA PRO A 47 -0.30 -9.30 -3.96
C PRO A 47 -0.80 -7.85 -3.92
N TYR A 48 -1.27 -7.44 -2.75
CA TYR A 48 -1.41 -6.05 -2.36
C TYR A 48 -0.62 -5.89 -1.07
N LEU A 49 0.42 -5.08 -1.12
CA LEU A 49 1.35 -4.86 -0.03
C LEU A 49 1.19 -3.46 0.55
N VAL A 50 1.41 -3.36 1.87
CA VAL A 50 1.61 -2.09 2.57
C VAL A 50 2.98 -2.08 3.22
N ALA A 51 3.60 -0.90 3.26
CA ALA A 51 4.74 -0.64 4.12
C ALA A 51 4.25 0.13 5.35
N GLU A 52 4.47 -0.42 6.53
CA GLU A 52 4.14 0.23 7.79
C GLU A 52 5.39 0.64 8.55
N GLN A 53 5.38 1.86 9.07
CA GLN A 53 6.41 2.36 9.95
C GLN A 53 6.20 1.77 11.35
N VAL A 54 7.19 1.00 11.81
CA VAL A 54 7.14 0.38 13.14
C VAL A 54 7.34 1.46 14.19
N THR A 55 6.39 1.55 15.13
CA THR A 55 6.49 2.44 16.30
C THR A 55 6.37 1.59 17.55
N THR A 56 7.26 1.82 18.51
CA THR A 56 7.29 1.08 19.78
C THR A 56 6.05 1.30 20.64
N ASN A 57 5.22 2.29 20.30
CA ASN A 57 4.13 2.77 21.15
C ASN A 57 2.74 2.56 20.53
N ALA A 58 2.61 1.89 19.39
CA ALA A 58 1.31 1.57 18.80
C ALA A 58 1.20 0.08 18.45
N PRO A 59 0.03 -0.54 18.64
CA PRO A 59 -0.16 -1.95 18.32
C PRO A 59 -0.10 -2.26 16.81
N HIS A 60 -0.25 -1.24 15.96
CA HIS A 60 -0.15 -1.35 14.49
C HIS A 60 0.70 -0.18 13.98
N GLY A 61 1.57 -0.44 13.00
CA GLY A 61 2.40 0.59 12.39
C GLY A 61 1.57 1.58 11.57
N ARG A 62 2.11 2.78 11.33
CA ARG A 62 1.49 3.74 10.41
C ARG A 62 1.77 3.27 8.98
N VAL A 63 0.75 3.08 8.16
CA VAL A 63 0.94 2.77 6.73
C VAL A 63 1.45 4.02 6.01
N VAL A 64 2.59 3.90 5.33
CA VAL A 64 3.27 5.01 4.64
C VAL A 64 3.38 4.81 3.13
N ALA A 65 3.20 3.57 2.68
CA ALA A 65 3.16 3.24 1.26
C ALA A 65 2.25 2.03 1.05
N ALA A 66 1.73 1.93 -0.16
CA ALA A 66 0.91 0.81 -0.61
C ALA A 66 1.41 0.41 -2.01
N LEU A 67 1.18 -0.83 -2.44
CA LEU A 67 1.50 -1.33 -3.78
C LEU A 67 0.55 -2.48 -4.14
N ALA A 68 -0.16 -2.35 -5.26
CA ALA A 68 -0.91 -3.47 -5.84
C ALA A 68 -0.16 -4.02 -7.05
N CYS A 69 0.08 -5.32 -7.11
CA CYS A 69 0.64 -5.97 -8.29
C CYS A 69 0.10 -7.40 -8.54
N PRO A 70 -1.24 -7.59 -8.58
CA PRO A 70 -1.83 -8.86 -8.96
C PRO A 70 -1.39 -9.30 -10.36
N PRO A 71 -0.97 -10.58 -10.55
CA PRO A 71 -0.62 -11.11 -11.85
C PRO A 71 -1.82 -11.10 -12.80
N ASP A 72 -1.61 -10.56 -14.00
CA ASP A 72 -2.59 -10.53 -15.08
C ASP A 72 -1.88 -10.24 -16.41
N PRO A 73 -1.55 -11.26 -17.24
CA PRO A 73 -1.79 -12.71 -17.08
C PRO A 73 -0.86 -13.39 -16.03
N PRO A 74 -1.00 -14.71 -15.76
CA PRO A 74 -0.07 -15.43 -14.89
C PRO A 74 1.40 -15.19 -15.26
N GLN A 75 2.26 -15.02 -14.25
CA GLN A 75 3.69 -14.68 -14.37
C GLN A 75 4.02 -13.25 -14.82
N VAL A 76 3.02 -12.44 -15.17
CA VAL A 76 3.20 -11.01 -15.51
C VAL A 76 2.38 -10.17 -14.55
N ALA A 77 3.03 -9.23 -13.84
CA ALA A 77 2.35 -8.35 -12.90
C ALA A 77 2.47 -6.89 -13.36
N TRP A 78 1.34 -6.21 -13.41
CA TRP A 78 1.31 -4.75 -13.58
C TRP A 78 1.48 -4.11 -12.21
N ILE A 79 2.41 -3.17 -12.11
CA ILE A 79 2.56 -2.30 -10.93
C ILE A 79 1.41 -1.30 -10.97
N ARG A 80 0.56 -1.33 -9.96
CA ARG A 80 -0.63 -0.48 -9.83
C ARG A 80 -0.58 0.30 -8.54
N LEU A 81 -0.92 1.58 -8.63
CA LEU A 81 -1.24 2.58 -7.60
C LEU A 81 -1.95 3.75 -8.28
#